data_AF-V4YKJ3-F1
#
_entry.id   AF-V4YKJ3-F1
#
_cell.length_a   1.000
_cell.length_b   1.000
_cell.length_c   1.000
_cell.angle_alpha   90.00
_cell.angle_beta   90.00
_cell.angle_gamma   90.00
#
_symmetry.space_group_name_H-M   'P 1'
#
loop_
_entity.id
_entity.type
_entity.pdbx_description
1 polymer ?
#
loop_
_entity_poly.entity_id
_entity_poly.type
_entity_poly.pdbx_seq_one_letter_code
_entity_poly.pdbx_strand_id
1 'polypeptide(L)'
;MTTVATGTAFVVAAVLGAAVYRDASQVGLSPTRWAGIVFGSTAAAVLFRLVVPDVPVPGVLVIAVLGPAVYLLERDDSTHDDTADPTTLPSRSSRPDDDEE
;
A
#
# COMPACT_ATOMS: atom_id res chain seq x y z
N MET A 1 -1.16 -28.56 -10.22
CA MET A 1 -0.44 -27.79 -9.18
C MET A 1 -0.44 -26.28 -9.48
N THR A 2 -0.21 -25.87 -10.73
CA THR A 2 -0.23 -24.46 -11.18
C THR A 2 -1.59 -23.76 -11.06
N THR A 3 -2.69 -24.42 -11.41
CA THR A 3 -4.05 -23.82 -11.33
C THR A 3 -4.49 -23.44 -9.92
N VAL A 4 -4.15 -24.26 -8.92
CA VAL A 4 -4.45 -23.97 -7.51
C VAL A 4 -3.64 -22.77 -7.04
N ALA A 5 -2.34 -22.73 -7.34
CA ALA A 5 -1.47 -21.60 -6.98
C ALA A 5 -1.92 -20.28 -7.64
N THR A 6 -2.35 -20.31 -8.90
CA THR A 6 -2.92 -19.16 -9.60
C THR A 6 -4.21 -18.69 -8.93
N GLY A 7 -5.13 -19.60 -8.61
CA GLY A 7 -6.39 -19.27 -7.95
C GLY A 7 -6.16 -18.61 -6.59
N THR A 8 -5.25 -19.16 -5.78
CA THR A 8 -4.89 -18.56 -4.48
C THR A 8 -4.32 -17.15 -4.63
N ALA A 9 -3.47 -16.91 -5.62
CA ALA A 9 -2.86 -15.60 -5.81
C ALA A 9 -3.88 -14.52 -6.26
N PHE A 10 -4.86 -14.87 -7.10
CA PHE A 10 -5.96 -13.97 -7.43
C PHE A 10 -6.89 -13.71 -6.25
N VAL A 11 -7.13 -14.71 -5.39
CA VAL A 11 -7.87 -14.52 -4.14
C VAL A 11 -7.13 -13.55 -3.22
N VAL A 12 -5.81 -13.66 -3.10
CA VAL A 12 -5.00 -12.70 -2.32
C VAL A 12 -5.15 -11.29 -2.89
N ALA A 13 -5.07 -11.10 -4.21
CA ALA A 13 -5.28 -9.80 -4.83
C ALA A 13 -6.68 -9.23 -4.52
N ALA A 14 -7.72 -10.06 -4.59
CA ALA A 14 -9.09 -9.67 -4.28
C ALA A 14 -9.27 -9.28 -2.79
N VAL A 15 -8.68 -10.05 -1.87
CA VAL A 15 -8.70 -9.76 -0.42
C VAL A 15 -8.00 -8.44 -0.13
N LEU A 16 -6.84 -8.20 -0.71
CA LEU A 16 -6.11 -6.93 -0.56
C LEU A 16 -6.92 -5.75 -1.10
N GLY A 17 -7.50 -5.89 -2.31
CA GLY A 17 -8.36 -4.86 -2.88
C GLY A 17 -9.58 -4.57 -2.00
N ALA A 18 -10.23 -5.60 -1.44
CA ALA A 18 -11.37 -5.44 -0.54
C ALA A 18 -10.98 -4.77 0.79
N ALA A 19 -9.82 -5.12 1.35
CA ALA A 19 -9.30 -4.49 2.55
C ALA A 19 -9.04 -3.00 2.33
N VAL A 20 -8.41 -2.64 1.21
CA VAL A 20 -8.12 -1.26 0.82
C VAL A 20 -9.39 -0.48 0.52
N TYR A 21 -10.36 -1.09 -0.15
CA TYR A 21 -11.67 -0.46 -0.37
C TYR A 21 -12.33 -0.08 0.96
N ARG A 22 -12.33 -1.00 1.93
CA ARG A 22 -12.90 -0.78 3.26
C ARG A 22 -12.15 0.33 3.99
N ASP A 23 -10.81 0.27 4.04
CA ASP A 23 -10.00 1.29 4.73
C ASP A 23 -10.16 2.68 4.07
N ALA A 24 -10.06 2.77 2.74
CA ALA A 24 -10.24 4.04 2.01
C ALA A 24 -11.62 4.68 2.27
N SER A 25 -12.67 3.87 2.37
CA SER A 25 -14.01 4.35 2.71
C SER A 25 -14.13 4.93 4.13
N GLN A 26 -13.22 4.56 5.03
CA GLN A 26 -13.18 5.04 6.41
C GLN A 26 -12.32 6.30 6.56
N VAL A 27 -11.29 6.46 5.73
CA VAL A 27 -10.35 7.61 5.80
C VAL A 27 -10.65 8.73 4.79
N GLY A 28 -11.78 8.66 4.07
CA GLY A 28 -12.21 9.71 3.15
C GLY A 28 -11.50 9.73 1.78
N LEU A 29 -10.68 8.71 1.48
CA LEU A 29 -10.06 8.52 0.17
C LEU A 29 -11.04 7.86 -0.82
N SER A 30 -10.78 8.02 -2.13
CA SER A 30 -11.60 7.38 -3.18
C SER A 30 -11.46 5.84 -3.15
N PRO A 31 -12.49 5.08 -2.70
CA PRO A 31 -12.29 3.66 -2.39
C PRO A 31 -12.07 2.79 -3.62
N THR A 32 -12.83 3.05 -4.69
CA THR A 32 -12.74 2.29 -5.94
C THR A 32 -11.39 2.50 -6.64
N ARG A 33 -10.87 3.72 -6.62
CA ARG A 33 -9.57 4.06 -7.23
C ARG A 33 -8.44 3.30 -6.55
N TRP A 34 -8.36 3.40 -5.22
CA TRP A 34 -7.27 2.80 -4.46
C TRP A 34 -7.35 1.28 -4.41
N ALA A 35 -8.55 0.72 -4.24
CA ALA A 35 -8.75 -0.72 -4.34
C ALA A 35 -8.37 -1.26 -5.73
N GLY A 36 -8.73 -0.53 -6.79
CA GLY A 36 -8.39 -0.89 -8.17
C GLY A 36 -6.89 -0.88 -8.44
N ILE A 37 -6.16 0.12 -7.92
CA ILE A 37 -4.69 0.21 -8.03
C ILE A 37 -4.03 -0.99 -7.34
N VAL A 38 -4.41 -1.29 -6.09
CA VAL A 38 -3.82 -2.39 -5.31
C VAL A 38 -4.15 -3.76 -5.89
N PHE A 39 -5.40 -3.97 -6.29
CA PHE A 39 -5.81 -5.18 -6.99
C PHE A 39 -5.04 -5.32 -8.30
N GLY A 40 -4.99 -4.26 -9.10
CA GLY A 40 -4.33 -4.24 -10.41
C GLY A 40 -2.85 -4.56 -10.33
N SER A 41 -2.10 -3.94 -9.40
CA SER A 41 -0.67 -4.20 -9.22
C SER A 41 -0.41 -5.65 -8.81
N THR A 42 -1.19 -6.17 -7.86
CA THR A 42 -1.05 -7.55 -7.37
C THR A 42 -1.42 -8.56 -8.44
N ALA A 43 -2.55 -8.36 -9.14
CA ALA A 43 -2.99 -9.22 -10.24
C ALA A 43 -2.00 -9.20 -11.42
N ALA A 44 -1.43 -8.03 -11.75
CA ALA A 44 -0.41 -7.90 -12.77
C ALA A 44 0.86 -8.67 -12.40
N ALA A 45 1.32 -8.61 -11.14
CA ALA A 45 2.47 -9.38 -10.67
C ALA A 45 2.26 -10.89 -10.84
N VAL A 46 1.06 -11.40 -10.49
CA VAL A 46 0.68 -12.79 -10.72
C VAL A 46 0.69 -13.13 -12.21
N LEU A 47 0.10 -12.28 -13.04
CA LEU A 47 0.04 -12.48 -14.49
C LEU A 47 1.45 -12.53 -15.10
N PHE A 48 2.35 -11.61 -14.71
CA PHE A 48 3.74 -11.61 -15.17
C PHE A 48 4.45 -12.92 -14.83
N ARG A 49 4.27 -13.43 -13.60
CA ARG A 49 4.89 -14.70 -13.18
C ARG A 49 4.35 -15.92 -13.93
N LEU A 50 3.12 -15.86 -14.44
CA LEU A 50 2.50 -16.92 -15.23
C LEU A 50 2.92 -16.86 -16.70
N VAL A 51 2.94 -15.66 -17.28
CA VAL A 51 3.29 -15.44 -18.69
C VAL A 51 4.80 -15.58 -18.92
N VAL A 52 5.62 -15.15 -17.97
CA VAL A 52 7.07 -15.23 -18.01
C VAL A 52 7.55 -16.03 -16.79
N PRO A 53 7.62 -17.37 -16.87
CA PRO A 53 7.92 -18.22 -15.72
C PRO A 53 9.28 -17.93 -15.07
N ASP A 54 10.26 -17.51 -15.87
CA ASP A 54 11.62 -17.20 -15.43
C ASP A 54 11.79 -15.73 -15.02
N VAL A 55 10.69 -14.97 -14.90
CA VAL A 55 10.76 -13.60 -14.39
C VAL A 55 11.43 -13.60 -13.02
N PRO A 56 12.41 -12.71 -12.77
CA PRO A 56 13.05 -12.63 -11.47
C PRO A 56 12.02 -12.31 -10.38
N VAL A 57 12.00 -13.15 -9.33
CA VAL A 57 11.10 -12.98 -8.18
C VAL A 57 11.17 -11.56 -7.61
N PRO A 58 12.35 -10.91 -7.46
CA PRO A 58 12.40 -9.53 -6.97
C PRO A 58 11.57 -8.54 -7.80
N GLY A 59 11.59 -8.65 -9.14
CA GLY A 59 10.81 -7.77 -10.01
C GLY A 59 9.30 -7.96 -9.85
N VAL A 60 8.86 -9.21 -9.66
CA VAL A 60 7.45 -9.53 -9.36
C VAL A 60 7.01 -8.91 -8.04
N LEU A 61 7.85 -8.97 -7.01
CA LEU A 61 7.55 -8.39 -5.71
C LEU A 61 7.44 -6.86 -5.77
N VAL A 62 8.29 -6.20 -6.56
CA VAL A 62 8.18 -4.75 -6.79
C VAL A 62 6.82 -4.41 -7.40
N ILE A 63 6.40 -5.13 -8.44
CA ILE A 63 5.09 -4.91 -9.07
C ILE A 63 3.96 -5.17 -8.07
N ALA A 64 4.05 -6.24 -7.29
CA ALA A 64 3.02 -6.60 -6.31
C ALA A 64 2.84 -5.50 -5.24
N VAL A 65 3.95 -4.98 -4.70
CA VAL A 65 3.97 -3.99 -3.62
C VAL A 65 3.74 -2.57 -4.13
N LEU A 66 3.90 -2.29 -5.42
CA LEU A 66 3.72 -0.95 -5.98
C LEU A 66 2.38 -0.31 -5.60
N GLY A 67 1.26 -1.00 -5.82
CA GLY A 67 -0.07 -0.50 -5.45
C GLY A 67 -0.22 -0.26 -3.94
N PRO A 68 0.08 -1.26 -3.08
CA PRO A 68 0.07 -1.09 -1.63
C PRO A 68 0.94 0.06 -1.13
N ALA A 69 2.16 0.21 -1.66
CA ALA A 69 3.07 1.28 -1.26
C ALA A 69 2.51 2.65 -1.58
N VAL A 70 2.00 2.85 -2.80
CA VAL A 70 1.38 4.13 -3.20
C VAL A 70 0.12 4.41 -2.37
N TYR A 71 -0.68 3.40 -2.06
CA TYR A 71 -1.85 3.56 -1.18
C TYR A 71 -1.45 4.02 0.22
N LEU A 72 -0.42 3.42 0.82
CA LEU A 72 0.04 3.81 2.15
C LEU A 72 0.59 5.23 2.18
N LEU A 73 1.26 5.68 1.12
CA LEU A 73 1.72 7.07 1.01
C LEU A 73 0.55 8.06 0.96
N GLU A 74 -0.46 7.80 0.12
CA GLU A 74 -1.65 8.65 0.08
C GLU A 74 -2.42 8.63 1.41
N ARG A 75 -2.53 7.45 2.02
CA ARG A 75 -3.19 7.27 3.32
C ARG A 75 -2.46 8.06 4.40
N ASP A 76 -1.14 8.08 4.37
CA ASP A 76 -0.33 8.83 5.31
C ASP A 76 -0.52 10.34 5.12
N ASP A 77 -0.47 10.82 3.87
CA ASP A 77 -0.69 12.23 3.49
C ASP A 77 -2.10 12.71 3.91
N SER A 78 -3.13 11.90 3.64
CA SER A 78 -4.51 12.21 4.05
C SER A 78 -4.76 12.14 5.56
N THR A 79 -3.94 11.39 6.30
CA THR A 79 -4.03 11.33 7.77
C THR A 79 -3.29 12.50 8.41
N HIS A 80 -2.18 12.93 7.81
CA HIS A 80 -1.32 14.00 8.29
C HIS A 80 -1.45 15.21 7.37
N ASP A 81 -2.64 15.84 7.36
CA ASP A 81 -2.95 17.09 6.63
C ASP A 81 -2.26 18.32 7.26
N ASP A 82 -1.05 18.13 7.81
CA ASP A 82 -0.20 19.21 8.25
C ASP A 82 0.37 19.87 7.00
N THR A 83 -0.20 21.02 6.63
CA THR A 83 0.40 21.89 5.60
C THR A 83 1.87 22.05 5.95
N ALA A 84 2.75 21.49 5.11
CA ALA A 84 4.18 21.56 5.32
C ALA A 84 4.60 23.04 5.40
N ASP A 85 4.83 23.54 6.61
CA ASP A 85 5.29 24.91 6.82
C ASP A 85 6.81 24.94 6.60
N PRO A 86 7.28 25.50 5.47
CA PRO A 86 8.69 25.49 5.10
C PRO A 86 9.54 26.37 6.02
N THR A 87 8.93 27.14 6.92
CA THR A 87 9.61 27.98 7.92
C THR A 87 9.76 27.30 9.27
N THR A 88 9.13 26.15 9.46
CA THR A 88 9.26 25.34 10.69
C THR A 88 10.09 24.10 10.42
N LEU A 89 11.16 23.93 11.20
CA LEU A 89 11.86 22.64 11.27
C LEU A 89 11.19 21.77 12.33
N PRO A 90 11.24 20.43 12.21
CA PRO A 90 10.75 19.53 13.25
C PRO A 90 11.44 19.87 14.58
N SER A 91 10.70 20.46 15.52
CA SER A 91 11.19 20.68 16.88
C SER A 91 11.47 19.31 17.47
N ARG A 92 12.76 19.03 17.73
CA ARG A 92 13.23 17.82 18.38
C ARG A 92 12.30 17.48 19.56
N SER A 93 11.64 16.32 19.46
CA SER A 93 10.84 15.65 20.48
C SER A 93 10.91 16.31 21.85
N SER A 94 9.80 16.86 22.35
CA SER A 94 9.65 17.22 23.75
C SER A 94 10.02 16.01 24.60
N ARG A 95 11.26 16.02 25.09
CA ARG A 95 11.78 15.06 26.04
C ARG A 95 11.10 15.41 27.37
N PRO A 96 10.33 14.50 27.98
CA PRO A 96 9.74 14.75 29.28
C PRO A 96 10.81 14.48 30.35
N ASP A 97 11.81 15.35 30.44
CA ASP A 97 12.80 15.33 31.54
C ASP A 97 13.05 16.79 31.93
N ASP A 98 12.06 17.44 32.53
CA ASP A 98 12.20 18.71 33.27
C ASP A 98 10.96 18.86 34.17
N ASP A 99 10.79 17.96 35.12
CA ASP A 99 9.97 18.19 36.32
C ASP A 99 10.67 17.49 37.50
N GLU A 100 10.71 18.19 38.64
CA GLU A 100 11.27 17.83 39.96
C GLU A 100 12.75 18.27 40.18
N GLU A 101 13.08 19.41 40.83
CA GLU A 101 12.35 20.12 41.90
C GLU A 101 12.73 19.64 43.30
#